data_AF-A0A522H2J5-F1
#
_entry.id   AF-A0A522H2J5-F1
#
_cell.length_a   1.000
_cell.length_b   1.000
_cell.length_c   1.000
_cell.angle_alpha   90.00
_cell.angle_beta   90.00
_cell.angle_gamma   90.00
#
_symmetry.space_group_name_H-M   'P 1'
#
loop_
_entity.id
_entity.type
_entity.pdbx_description
1 polymer ?
#
loop_
_entity_poly.entity_id
_entity_poly.type
_entity_poly.pdbx_seq_one_letter_code
_entity_poly.pdbx_strand_id
1 'polypeptide(L)'
;MRVAFGAILVFNALYQMHPAYLKSLFFASIAAHPGQDGWYVRFTHWVMAGVQSVGASEIAIVTVAIGVVLAVSMLSGIRVRLFAWVGALFTLLLWATVGHLGGPYTQGATDPGTLIVYSLVFIAILLSEPKVHAAGLDPVDAASRAHDRYRTLQVLFGLLWAFDAVWKWTPFFLHHPQSYLIQSEAGQPAWIVAYIQFFVDAIQWVGPLIFGIGAALAESVIALALLSGRGMRWILPFGFVYSLGIWTTAEGWGGPYGEVTGVGGDVLGTTIIYSLLFLYLMVMFAPRFARMPYLVHARPKPR
;
A
#
# COMPACT_ATOMS: atom_id res chain seq x y z
N MET A 1 7.74 -0.49 12.00
CA MET A 1 6.45 -0.15 11.36
C MET A 1 5.97 1.23 11.77
N ARG A 2 5.43 1.44 12.99
CA ARG A 2 4.84 2.73 13.43
C ARG A 2 5.71 3.97 13.13
N VAL A 3 6.94 4.01 13.63
CA VAL A 3 7.83 5.18 13.44
C VAL A 3 8.19 5.41 11.97
N ALA A 4 8.52 4.35 11.23
CA ALA A 4 8.83 4.44 9.81
C ALA A 4 7.63 4.98 9.00
N PHE A 5 6.43 4.47 9.27
CA PHE A 5 5.21 4.97 8.64
C PHE A 5 4.88 6.41 9.07
N GLY A 6 5.14 6.78 10.33
CA GLY A 6 5.03 8.16 10.79
C GLY A 6 5.93 9.12 10.01
N ALA A 7 7.17 8.71 9.68
CA ALA A 7 8.07 9.52 8.85
C ALA A 7 7.56 9.68 7.41
N ILE A 8 6.98 8.62 6.83
CA ILE A 8 6.31 8.66 5.52
C ILE A 8 5.14 9.66 5.54
N LEU A 9 4.31 9.63 6.60
CA LEU A 9 3.20 10.57 6.75
C LEU A 9 3.68 12.03 6.90
N VAL A 10 4.80 12.27 7.61
CA VAL A 10 5.40 13.62 7.68
C VAL A 10 5.80 14.08 6.28
N PHE A 11 6.50 13.22 5.53
CA PHE A 11 6.97 13.56 4.20
C PHE A 11 5.80 13.92 3.26
N ASN A 12 4.74 13.11 3.24
CA ASN A 12 3.53 13.41 2.48
C ASN A 12 2.87 14.70 2.95
N ALA A 13 2.72 14.92 4.26
CA ALA A 13 2.10 16.13 4.79
C ALA A 13 2.89 17.39 4.40
N LEU A 14 4.22 17.36 4.46
CA LEU A 14 5.07 18.48 4.04
C LEU A 14 4.88 18.83 2.57
N TYR A 15 4.74 17.82 1.70
CA TYR A 15 4.48 18.06 0.29
C TYR A 15 3.08 18.61 0.04
N GLN A 16 2.07 18.04 0.70
CA GLN A 16 0.68 18.49 0.56
C GLN A 16 0.45 19.90 1.12
N MET A 17 1.34 20.42 1.97
CA MET A 17 1.31 21.84 2.37
C MET A 17 1.68 22.80 1.24
N HIS A 18 2.18 22.31 0.10
CA HIS A 18 2.53 23.16 -1.03
C HIS A 18 1.28 23.90 -1.58
N PRO A 19 1.37 25.22 -1.88
CA PRO A 19 0.23 26.01 -2.31
C PRO A 19 -0.49 25.45 -3.56
N ALA A 20 0.25 24.84 -4.49
CA ALA A 20 -0.35 24.21 -5.67
C ALA A 20 -1.27 23.05 -5.26
N TYR A 21 -0.89 22.25 -4.26
CA TYR A 21 -1.72 21.16 -3.78
C TYR A 21 -3.00 21.68 -3.14
N LEU A 22 -2.87 22.62 -2.21
CA LEU A 22 -3.99 23.18 -1.45
C LEU A 22 -4.99 23.96 -2.32
N LYS A 23 -4.51 24.62 -3.39
CA LYS A 23 -5.36 25.49 -4.22
C LYS A 23 -5.96 24.79 -5.44
N SER A 24 -5.32 23.75 -5.98
CA SER A 24 -5.78 23.13 -7.22
C SER A 24 -5.66 21.61 -7.24
N LEU A 25 -4.51 21.03 -6.90
CA LEU A 25 -4.28 19.60 -7.15
C LEU A 25 -5.17 18.69 -6.31
N PHE A 26 -5.44 19.03 -5.05
CA PHE A 26 -6.36 18.25 -4.22
C PHE A 26 -7.73 18.14 -4.87
N PHE A 27 -8.31 19.25 -5.28
CA PHE A 27 -9.64 19.24 -5.89
C PHE A 27 -9.65 18.53 -7.25
N ALA A 28 -8.63 18.77 -8.07
CA ALA A 28 -8.47 18.11 -9.36
C ALA A 28 -8.33 16.59 -9.21
N SER A 29 -7.69 16.11 -8.13
CA SER A 29 -7.50 14.68 -7.88
C SER A 29 -8.79 13.90 -7.60
N ILE A 30 -9.90 14.58 -7.30
CA ILE A 30 -11.20 13.92 -7.11
C ILE A 30 -11.89 13.68 -8.47
N ALA A 31 -11.53 14.45 -9.50
CA ALA A 31 -12.19 14.37 -10.79
C ALA A 31 -12.07 12.96 -11.39
N ALA A 32 -13.16 12.48 -12.00
CA ALA A 32 -13.15 11.21 -12.68
C ALA A 32 -12.16 11.21 -13.84
N HIS A 33 -11.49 10.08 -14.04
CA HIS A 33 -10.60 9.87 -15.16
C HIS A 33 -11.37 9.42 -16.42
N PRO A 34 -10.86 9.72 -17.62
CA PRO A 34 -11.41 9.20 -18.85
C PRO A 34 -11.51 7.66 -18.82
N GLY A 35 -12.68 7.13 -19.20
CA GLY A 35 -12.93 5.68 -19.24
C GLY A 35 -13.49 5.06 -17.96
N GLN A 36 -13.68 5.85 -16.88
CA GLN A 36 -14.33 5.36 -15.66
C GLN A 36 -15.83 5.09 -15.87
N ASP A 37 -16.35 4.05 -15.21
CA ASP A 37 -17.75 3.68 -15.27
C ASP A 37 -18.67 4.82 -14.83
N GLY A 38 -19.83 4.95 -15.48
CA GLY A 38 -20.76 6.05 -15.24
C GLY A 38 -21.27 6.16 -13.80
N TRP A 39 -21.32 5.06 -13.04
CA TRP A 39 -21.68 5.11 -11.62
C TRP A 39 -20.60 5.81 -10.78
N TYR A 40 -19.33 5.58 -11.11
CA TYR A 40 -18.19 6.16 -10.40
C TYR A 40 -18.00 7.63 -10.78
N VAL A 41 -18.24 7.98 -12.06
CA VAL A 41 -18.32 9.38 -12.51
C VAL A 41 -19.41 10.16 -11.73
N ARG A 42 -20.59 9.57 -11.53
CA ARG A 42 -21.65 10.20 -10.71
C ARG A 42 -21.22 10.36 -9.25
N PHE A 43 -20.56 9.35 -8.68
CA PHE A 43 -20.06 9.39 -7.32
C PHE A 43 -19.02 10.52 -7.13
N THR A 44 -18.01 10.61 -8.01
CA THR A 44 -16.99 11.66 -7.94
C THR A 44 -17.59 13.06 -8.12
N HIS A 45 -18.53 13.26 -9.05
CA HIS A 45 -19.25 14.54 -9.18
C HIS A 45 -20.00 14.94 -7.90
N TRP A 46 -20.65 13.97 -7.24
CA TRP A 46 -21.32 14.22 -5.95
C TRP A 46 -20.33 14.62 -4.85
N VAL A 47 -19.18 13.93 -4.76
CA VAL A 47 -18.11 14.29 -3.82
C VAL A 47 -17.55 15.68 -4.12
N MET A 48 -17.28 15.99 -5.39
CA MET A 48 -16.77 17.30 -5.80
C MET A 48 -17.74 18.43 -5.44
N ALA A 49 -19.04 18.25 -5.67
CA ALA A 49 -20.05 19.22 -5.26
C ALA A 49 -20.08 19.42 -3.73
N GLY A 50 -19.93 18.33 -2.96
CA GLY A 50 -19.78 18.39 -1.51
C GLY A 50 -18.56 19.22 -1.10
N VAL A 51 -17.39 18.93 -1.69
CA VAL A 51 -16.13 19.64 -1.41
C VAL A 51 -16.23 21.12 -1.79
N GLN A 52 -16.83 21.45 -2.94
CA GLN A 52 -17.04 22.83 -3.37
C GLN A 52 -17.97 23.61 -2.45
N SER A 53 -19.00 22.97 -1.88
CA SER A 53 -19.96 23.66 -1.00
C SER A 53 -19.35 24.13 0.32
N VAL A 54 -18.27 23.48 0.78
CA VAL A 54 -17.49 23.89 1.96
C VAL A 54 -16.34 24.82 1.58
N GLY A 55 -15.68 24.53 0.45
CA GLY A 55 -14.46 25.20 0.01
C GLY A 55 -13.34 24.17 -0.19
N ALA A 56 -12.86 24.06 -1.43
CA ALA A 56 -11.93 22.98 -1.79
C ALA A 56 -10.57 23.11 -1.10
N SER A 57 -10.08 24.35 -0.92
CA SER A 57 -8.83 24.61 -0.22
C SER A 57 -8.94 24.36 1.28
N GLU A 58 -10.09 24.63 1.87
CA GLU A 58 -10.40 24.37 3.27
C GLU A 58 -10.40 22.86 3.54
N ILE A 59 -11.04 22.06 2.67
CA ILE A 59 -11.00 20.60 2.76
C ILE A 59 -9.58 20.06 2.55
N ALA A 60 -8.81 20.63 1.62
CA ALA A 60 -7.41 20.25 1.43
C ALA A 60 -6.58 20.51 2.70
N ILE A 61 -6.71 21.69 3.32
CA ILE A 61 -6.03 22.04 4.58
C ILE A 61 -6.41 21.07 5.70
N VAL A 62 -7.70 20.74 5.84
CA VAL A 62 -8.16 19.75 6.84
C VAL A 62 -7.54 18.37 6.58
N THR A 63 -7.48 17.95 5.31
CA THR A 63 -6.87 16.68 4.90
C THR A 63 -5.39 16.62 5.32
N VAL A 64 -4.64 17.70 5.07
CA VAL A 64 -3.23 17.82 5.50
C VAL A 64 -3.11 17.84 7.02
N ALA A 65 -3.98 18.59 7.72
CA ALA A 65 -3.97 18.66 9.18
C ALA A 65 -4.22 17.28 9.82
N ILE A 66 -5.13 16.49 9.27
CA ILE A 66 -5.33 15.09 9.67
C ILE A 66 -4.03 14.30 9.45
N GLY A 67 -3.41 14.40 8.26
CA GLY A 67 -2.13 13.77 7.97
C GLY A 67 -1.03 14.09 8.99
N VAL A 68 -0.89 15.36 9.38
CA VAL A 68 0.06 15.81 10.41
C VAL A 68 -0.26 15.20 11.77
N VAL A 69 -1.52 15.21 12.21
CA VAL A 69 -1.93 14.63 13.49
C VAL A 69 -1.65 13.12 13.53
N LEU A 70 -1.95 12.41 12.44
CA LEU A 70 -1.62 11.00 12.29
C LEU A 70 -0.10 10.78 12.38
N ALA A 71 0.69 11.58 11.66
CA ALA A 71 2.15 11.50 11.68
C ALA A 71 2.72 11.72 13.09
N VAL A 72 2.27 12.76 13.80
CA VAL A 72 2.69 13.07 15.18
C VAL A 72 2.33 11.93 16.11
N SER A 73 1.12 11.36 16.00
CA SER A 73 0.73 10.19 16.81
C SER A 73 1.63 8.99 16.54
N MET A 74 1.93 8.68 15.28
CA MET A 74 2.78 7.56 14.90
C MET A 74 4.25 7.73 15.35
N LEU A 75 4.77 8.96 15.33
CA LEU A 75 6.12 9.23 15.78
C LEU A 75 6.22 9.23 17.31
N SER A 76 5.36 9.99 17.99
CA SER A 76 5.39 10.17 19.44
C SER A 76 4.88 8.97 20.23
N GLY A 77 4.00 8.14 19.65
CA GLY A 77 3.29 7.09 20.37
C GLY A 77 2.05 7.58 21.14
N ILE A 78 1.67 8.85 21.02
CA ILE A 78 0.52 9.41 21.72
C ILE A 78 -0.78 8.96 21.05
N ARG A 79 -1.67 8.32 21.82
CA ARG A 79 -3.02 7.89 21.38
C ARG A 79 -3.03 7.08 20.06
N VAL A 80 -1.99 6.27 19.82
CA VAL A 80 -1.78 5.51 18.57
C VAL A 80 -3.01 4.72 18.17
N ARG A 81 -3.65 3.97 19.09
CA ARG A 81 -4.89 3.24 18.79
C ARG A 81 -6.00 4.09 18.19
N LEU A 82 -6.28 5.24 18.79
CA LEU A 82 -7.34 6.14 18.32
C LEU A 82 -7.00 6.64 16.92
N PHE A 83 -5.79 7.16 16.74
CA PHE A 83 -5.36 7.74 15.49
C PHE A 83 -5.11 6.70 14.41
N ALA A 84 -4.81 5.44 14.74
CA ALA A 84 -4.73 4.37 13.76
C ALA A 84 -6.12 3.98 13.23
N TRP A 85 -7.18 4.01 14.07
CA TRP A 85 -8.55 3.87 13.56
C TRP A 85 -8.97 5.04 12.68
N VAL A 86 -8.68 6.27 13.12
CA VAL A 86 -8.94 7.48 12.31
C VAL A 86 -8.20 7.39 10.98
N GLY A 87 -6.91 7.03 11.02
CA GLY A 87 -6.06 6.86 9.86
C GLY A 87 -6.61 5.81 8.89
N ALA A 88 -6.94 4.61 9.38
CA ALA A 88 -7.49 3.55 8.55
C ALA A 88 -8.79 3.94 7.84
N LEU A 89 -9.71 4.61 8.54
CA LEU A 89 -10.95 5.08 7.94
C LEU A 89 -10.71 6.23 6.97
N PHE A 90 -9.86 7.19 7.36
CA PHE A 90 -9.55 8.37 6.56
C PHE A 90 -8.88 7.99 5.24
N THR A 91 -7.88 7.12 5.26
CA THR A 91 -7.19 6.68 4.04
C THR A 91 -8.09 5.77 3.19
N LEU A 92 -9.02 5.04 3.78
CA LEU A 92 -10.05 4.30 3.02
C LEU A 92 -11.02 5.25 2.30
N LEU A 93 -11.42 6.34 2.95
CA LEU A 93 -12.27 7.38 2.33
C LEU A 93 -11.53 8.11 1.22
N LEU A 94 -10.26 8.47 1.42
CA LEU A 94 -9.43 9.06 0.38
C LEU A 94 -9.20 8.08 -0.77
N TRP A 95 -8.98 6.79 -0.48
CA TRP A 95 -8.86 5.77 -1.52
C TRP A 95 -10.09 5.70 -2.42
N ALA A 96 -11.28 5.76 -1.83
CA ALA A 96 -12.53 5.75 -2.59
C ALA A 96 -12.78 7.02 -3.41
N THR A 97 -12.19 8.16 -3.01
CA THR A 97 -12.44 9.47 -3.63
C THR A 97 -11.27 9.93 -4.49
N VAL A 98 -10.16 10.29 -3.85
CA VAL A 98 -8.93 10.80 -4.46
C VAL A 98 -8.07 9.69 -5.08
N GLY A 99 -8.15 8.47 -4.54
CA GLY A 99 -7.40 7.31 -5.04
C GLY A 99 -8.12 6.53 -6.12
N HIS A 100 -9.30 6.98 -6.55
CA HIS A 100 -10.10 6.37 -7.61
C HIS A 100 -10.43 4.87 -7.45
N LEU A 101 -10.42 4.35 -6.22
CA LEU A 101 -10.50 2.91 -5.91
C LEU A 101 -9.33 2.06 -6.49
N GLY A 102 -8.27 2.70 -7.00
CA GLY A 102 -7.19 2.04 -7.73
C GLY A 102 -7.52 1.73 -9.20
N GLY A 103 -6.78 0.80 -9.80
CA GLY A 103 -7.17 0.11 -11.04
C GLY A 103 -8.35 -0.83 -10.79
N PRO A 104 -9.03 -1.36 -11.82
CA PRO A 104 -8.82 -1.20 -13.25
C PRO A 104 -9.67 -0.08 -13.85
N TYR A 105 -10.12 0.88 -13.04
CA TYR A 105 -11.13 1.86 -13.47
C TYR A 105 -10.59 2.84 -14.53
N THR A 106 -9.31 2.71 -14.91
CA THR A 106 -8.71 3.30 -16.10
C THR A 106 -7.91 2.24 -16.86
N GLN A 107 -7.85 2.36 -18.19
CA GLN A 107 -7.16 1.38 -19.03
C GLN A 107 -5.70 1.21 -18.60
N GLY A 108 -5.32 -0.03 -18.31
CA GLY A 108 -3.97 -0.37 -17.89
C GLY A 108 -3.70 -0.18 -16.40
N ALA A 109 -4.52 0.51 -15.61
CA ALA A 109 -4.27 0.56 -14.17
C ALA A 109 -4.39 -0.83 -13.55
N THR A 110 -3.32 -1.31 -12.90
CA THR A 110 -3.32 -2.63 -12.22
C THR A 110 -3.24 -2.52 -10.70
N ASP A 111 -2.73 -1.39 -10.20
CA ASP A 111 -2.43 -1.17 -8.78
C ASP A 111 -3.70 -0.83 -7.98
N PRO A 112 -3.90 -1.37 -6.76
CA PRO A 112 -5.03 -1.01 -5.91
C PRO A 112 -4.96 0.42 -5.38
N GLY A 113 -3.83 1.12 -5.50
CA GLY A 113 -3.60 2.49 -5.07
C GLY A 113 -2.99 2.57 -3.67
N THR A 114 -2.13 3.56 -3.43
CA THR A 114 -1.40 3.71 -2.16
C THR A 114 -2.32 3.80 -0.93
N LEU A 115 -3.46 4.49 -1.06
CA LEU A 115 -4.29 4.86 0.09
C LEU A 115 -4.96 3.65 0.77
N ILE A 116 -5.31 2.59 0.03
CA ILE A 116 -5.80 1.34 0.66
C ILE A 116 -4.67 0.60 1.38
N VAL A 117 -3.44 0.73 0.89
CA VAL A 117 -2.25 0.17 1.56
C VAL A 117 -1.96 0.93 2.86
N TYR A 118 -2.13 2.25 2.88
CA TYR A 118 -2.02 3.03 4.11
C TYR A 118 -3.06 2.58 5.14
N SER A 119 -4.29 2.30 4.71
CA SER A 119 -5.32 1.72 5.57
C SER A 119 -4.86 0.39 6.15
N LEU A 120 -4.24 -0.47 5.33
CA LEU A 120 -3.67 -1.73 5.79
C LEU A 120 -2.52 -1.54 6.79
N VAL A 121 -1.66 -0.55 6.60
CA VAL A 121 -0.58 -0.25 7.57
C VAL A 121 -1.16 0.22 8.91
N PHE A 122 -2.20 1.06 8.90
CA PHE A 122 -2.89 1.43 10.13
C PHE A 122 -3.55 0.22 10.82
N ILE A 123 -4.16 -0.69 10.04
CA ILE A 123 -4.67 -1.97 10.56
C ILE A 123 -3.53 -2.82 11.14
N ALA A 124 -2.37 -2.89 10.48
CA ALA A 124 -1.20 -3.59 10.98
C ALA A 124 -0.73 -3.01 12.32
N ILE A 125 -0.75 -1.69 12.47
CA ILE A 125 -0.43 -0.99 13.72
C ILE A 125 -1.46 -1.34 14.81
N LEU A 126 -2.76 -1.32 14.50
CA LEU A 126 -3.82 -1.72 15.42
C LEU A 126 -3.69 -3.18 15.88
N LEU A 127 -3.31 -4.08 14.98
CA LEU A 127 -3.03 -5.47 15.31
C LEU A 127 -1.76 -5.58 16.18
N SER A 128 -0.76 -4.74 15.94
CA SER A 128 0.51 -4.77 16.68
C SER A 128 0.40 -4.32 18.14
N GLU A 129 -0.59 -3.51 18.49
CA GLU A 129 -0.69 -2.95 19.83
C GLU A 129 -0.93 -4.03 20.91
N PRO A 130 -0.16 -4.00 22.01
CA PRO A 130 -0.43 -4.87 23.15
C PRO A 130 -1.77 -4.46 23.78
N LYS A 131 -2.74 -5.37 23.77
CA LYS A 131 -3.94 -5.19 24.59
C LYS A 131 -3.48 -5.14 26.05
N VAL A 132 -3.93 -4.15 26.82
CA VAL A 132 -3.63 -4.01 28.27
C VAL A 132 -3.93 -5.30 29.05
N HIS A 133 -4.85 -6.13 28.56
CA HIS A 133 -5.18 -7.45 29.10
C HIS A 133 -4.20 -8.59 28.76
N ALA A 134 -3.12 -8.32 28.01
CA ALA A 134 -2.08 -9.32 27.73
C ALA A 134 -1.14 -9.54 28.93
N ALA A 135 -1.05 -8.56 29.83
CA ALA A 135 -0.34 -8.68 31.11
C ALA A 135 -1.13 -9.60 32.05
N GLY A 136 -1.00 -10.91 31.86
CA GLY A 136 -1.72 -11.94 32.63
C GLY A 136 -2.22 -13.12 31.79
N LEU A 137 -2.03 -13.11 30.47
CA LEU A 137 -2.34 -14.28 29.63
C LEU A 137 -1.28 -15.38 29.80
N ASP A 138 -1.73 -16.63 29.74
CA ASP A 138 -0.85 -17.79 29.57
C ASP A 138 0.01 -17.58 28.30
N PRO A 139 1.34 -17.87 28.34
CA PRO A 139 2.20 -17.87 27.16
C PRO A 139 1.62 -18.55 25.91
N VAL A 140 0.83 -19.62 26.07
CA VAL A 140 0.17 -20.33 24.97
C VAL A 140 -0.90 -19.46 24.30
N ASP A 141 -1.72 -18.78 25.11
CA ASP A 141 -2.77 -17.88 24.61
C ASP A 141 -2.18 -16.63 23.94
N ALA A 142 -1.10 -16.10 24.51
CA ALA A 142 -0.37 -14.97 23.94
C ALA A 142 0.23 -15.34 22.56
N ALA A 143 0.81 -16.53 22.45
CA ALA A 143 1.35 -17.09 21.21
C ALA A 143 0.26 -17.30 20.14
N SER A 144 -0.87 -17.87 20.52
CA SER A 144 -2.03 -18.08 19.64
C SER A 144 -2.56 -16.75 19.08
N ARG A 145 -2.76 -15.74 19.94
CA ARG A 145 -3.20 -14.41 19.49
C ARG A 145 -2.17 -13.70 18.61
N ALA A 146 -0.88 -13.91 18.83
CA ALA A 146 0.15 -13.38 17.94
C ALA A 146 0.09 -14.04 16.55
N HIS A 147 -0.14 -15.36 16.51
CA HIS A 147 -0.35 -16.10 15.27
C HIS A 147 -1.59 -15.61 14.51
N ASP A 148 -2.72 -15.44 15.18
CA ASP A 148 -3.96 -14.95 14.55
C ASP A 148 -3.75 -13.56 13.93
N ARG A 149 -3.11 -12.64 14.65
CA ARG A 149 -2.82 -11.29 14.16
C ARG A 149 -1.91 -11.30 12.94
N TYR A 150 -0.85 -12.11 12.99
CA TYR A 150 0.04 -12.33 11.86
C TYR A 150 -0.74 -12.87 10.65
N ARG A 151 -1.59 -13.89 10.87
CA ARG A 151 -2.41 -14.49 9.82
C ARG A 151 -3.41 -13.49 9.22
N THR A 152 -4.07 -12.68 10.04
CA THR A 152 -4.98 -11.62 9.56
C THR A 152 -4.23 -10.65 8.65
N LEU A 153 -3.09 -10.12 9.09
CA LEU A 153 -2.32 -9.17 8.30
C LEU A 153 -1.79 -9.82 7.00
N GLN A 154 -1.29 -11.05 7.10
CA GLN A 154 -0.79 -11.82 5.96
C GLN A 154 -1.87 -12.01 4.90
N VAL A 155 -3.10 -12.40 5.30
CA VAL A 155 -4.22 -12.59 4.38
C VAL A 155 -4.67 -11.26 3.77
N LEU A 156 -4.82 -10.20 4.57
CA LEU A 156 -5.20 -8.88 4.05
C LEU A 156 -4.19 -8.35 3.04
N PHE A 157 -2.90 -8.53 3.31
CA PHE A 157 -1.86 -8.16 2.36
C PHE A 157 -1.85 -9.05 1.12
N GLY A 158 -2.10 -10.35 1.29
CA GLY A 158 -2.27 -11.30 0.19
C GLY A 158 -3.45 -10.95 -0.72
N LEU A 159 -4.53 -10.38 -0.18
CA LEU A 159 -5.67 -9.91 -0.97
C LEU A 159 -5.31 -8.70 -1.84
N LEU A 160 -4.49 -7.77 -1.34
CA LEU A 160 -3.98 -6.67 -2.16
C LEU A 160 -3.09 -7.18 -3.31
N TRP A 161 -2.16 -8.11 -3.00
CA TRP A 161 -1.35 -8.75 -4.04
C TRP A 161 -2.18 -9.57 -5.04
N ALA A 162 -3.26 -10.22 -4.58
CA ALA A 162 -4.16 -10.94 -5.48
C ALA A 162 -4.89 -9.98 -6.42
N PHE A 163 -5.28 -8.80 -5.93
CA PHE A 163 -5.86 -7.75 -6.74
C PHE A 163 -4.88 -7.32 -7.85
N ASP A 164 -3.65 -6.99 -7.48
CA ASP A 164 -2.57 -6.65 -8.42
C ASP A 164 -2.39 -7.75 -9.49
N ALA A 165 -2.19 -8.99 -9.03
CA ALA A 165 -1.94 -10.13 -9.89
C ALA A 165 -3.04 -10.38 -10.91
N VAL A 166 -4.32 -10.25 -10.52
CA VAL A 166 -5.46 -10.41 -11.43
C VAL A 166 -5.36 -9.44 -12.61
N TRP A 167 -5.00 -8.18 -12.35
CA TRP A 167 -4.92 -7.16 -13.39
C TRP A 167 -3.66 -7.28 -14.26
N LYS A 168 -2.59 -7.91 -13.76
CA LYS A 168 -1.41 -8.24 -14.58
C LYS A 168 -1.71 -9.23 -15.71
N TRP A 169 -2.73 -10.06 -15.57
CA TRP A 169 -3.14 -11.00 -16.62
C TRP A 169 -3.96 -10.36 -17.75
N THR A 170 -4.22 -9.04 -17.69
CA THR A 170 -4.91 -8.35 -18.77
C THR A 170 -4.05 -8.28 -20.04
N PRO A 171 -4.65 -8.36 -21.24
CA PRO A 171 -3.89 -8.24 -22.50
C PRO A 171 -3.06 -6.96 -22.58
N PHE A 172 -3.58 -5.84 -22.06
CA PHE A 172 -2.87 -4.58 -22.07
C PHE A 172 -1.56 -4.64 -21.27
N PHE A 173 -1.61 -5.13 -20.03
CA PHE A 173 -0.38 -5.27 -19.24
C PHE A 173 0.61 -6.23 -19.89
N LEU A 174 0.14 -7.38 -20.39
CA LEU A 174 1.00 -8.41 -20.98
C LEU A 174 1.74 -7.93 -22.24
N HIS A 175 1.09 -7.11 -23.08
CA HIS A 175 1.68 -6.64 -24.33
C HIS A 175 2.39 -5.27 -24.21
N HIS A 176 2.12 -4.52 -23.14
CA HIS A 176 2.66 -3.17 -22.95
C HIS A 176 3.26 -2.92 -21.54
N PRO A 177 3.98 -3.87 -20.91
CA PRO A 177 4.46 -3.68 -19.53
C PRO A 177 5.52 -2.57 -19.40
N GLN A 178 6.27 -2.27 -20.46
CA GLN A 178 7.21 -1.15 -20.49
C GLN A 178 6.53 0.21 -20.46
N SER A 179 5.25 0.30 -20.83
CA SER A 179 4.53 1.58 -20.84
C SER A 179 4.38 2.18 -19.44
N TYR A 180 4.34 1.35 -18.40
CA TYR A 180 4.28 1.79 -17.00
C TYR A 180 5.60 2.40 -16.54
N LEU A 181 6.73 1.87 -17.02
CA LEU A 181 8.07 2.41 -16.77
C LEU A 181 8.24 3.74 -17.50
N ILE A 182 7.90 3.79 -18.80
CA ILE A 182 8.02 5.02 -19.58
C ILE A 182 7.14 6.14 -19.00
N GLN A 183 5.94 5.81 -18.52
CA GLN A 183 5.06 6.79 -17.88
C GLN A 183 5.66 7.38 -16.61
N SER A 184 6.47 6.62 -15.86
CA SER A 184 7.08 7.09 -14.61
C SER A 184 8.26 8.03 -14.83
N GLU A 185 8.78 8.15 -16.06
CA GLU A 185 9.87 9.06 -16.45
C GLU A 185 9.43 10.53 -16.53
N ALA A 186 8.13 10.79 -16.67
CA ALA A 186 7.61 12.13 -16.87
C ALA A 186 7.94 13.04 -15.67
N GLY A 187 8.63 14.15 -15.94
CA GLY A 187 9.02 15.10 -14.90
C GLY A 187 10.16 14.62 -13.99
N GLN A 188 10.83 13.51 -14.32
CA GLN A 188 11.92 12.97 -13.53
C GLN A 188 13.29 13.57 -13.89
N PRO A 189 14.24 13.65 -12.94
CA PRO A 189 15.64 13.96 -13.16
C PRO A 189 16.28 12.99 -14.15
N ALA A 190 17.25 13.49 -14.93
CA ALA A 190 17.91 12.73 -15.99
C ALA A 190 18.49 11.39 -15.51
N TRP A 191 18.96 11.30 -14.26
CA TRP A 191 19.50 10.05 -13.72
C TRP A 191 18.42 9.00 -13.43
N ILE A 192 17.22 9.41 -13.02
CA ILE A 192 16.07 8.50 -12.84
C ILE A 192 15.60 8.01 -14.20
N VAL A 193 15.48 8.93 -15.18
CA VAL A 193 15.13 8.57 -16.56
C VAL A 193 16.14 7.57 -17.13
N ALA A 194 17.45 7.82 -16.99
CA ALA A 194 18.48 6.90 -17.44
C ALA A 194 18.42 5.53 -16.75
N TYR A 195 18.13 5.51 -15.44
CA TYR A 195 17.93 4.28 -14.68
C TYR A 195 16.71 3.49 -15.20
N ILE A 196 15.56 4.15 -15.41
CA ILE A 196 14.35 3.50 -15.92
C ILE A 196 14.57 3.00 -17.36
N GLN A 197 15.20 3.80 -18.21
CA GLN A 197 15.47 3.45 -19.61
C GLN A 197 16.31 2.17 -19.73
N PHE A 198 17.28 1.96 -18.83
CA PHE A 198 18.02 0.70 -18.78
C PHE A 198 17.10 -0.53 -18.63
N PHE A 199 16.07 -0.45 -17.78
CA PHE A 199 15.09 -1.54 -17.63
C PHE A 199 14.14 -1.62 -18.82
N VAL A 200 13.73 -0.49 -19.41
CA VAL A 200 12.93 -0.45 -20.63
C VAL A 200 13.65 -1.19 -21.77
N ASP A 201 14.94 -0.90 -21.97
CA ASP A 201 15.77 -1.56 -22.98
C ASP A 201 15.92 -3.07 -22.71
N ALA A 202 16.10 -3.44 -21.44
CA ALA A 202 16.14 -4.85 -21.04
C ALA A 202 14.81 -5.58 -21.33
N ILE A 203 13.66 -4.95 -21.08
CA ILE A 203 12.33 -5.50 -21.41
C ILE A 203 12.17 -5.67 -22.91
N GLN A 204 12.61 -4.68 -23.70
CA GLN A 204 12.56 -4.76 -25.16
C GLN A 204 13.44 -5.90 -25.70
N TRP A 205 14.62 -6.11 -25.10
CA TRP A 205 15.53 -7.18 -25.48
C TRP A 205 14.98 -8.58 -25.14
N VAL A 206 14.43 -8.76 -23.94
CA VAL A 206 13.80 -10.04 -23.52
C VAL A 206 12.50 -10.31 -24.28
N GLY A 207 11.76 -9.26 -24.62
CA GLY A 207 10.43 -9.32 -25.22
C GLY A 207 9.34 -8.92 -24.23
N PRO A 208 8.51 -7.91 -24.54
CA PRO A 208 7.47 -7.41 -23.63
C PRO A 208 6.54 -8.49 -23.08
N LEU A 209 6.10 -9.43 -23.93
CA LEU A 209 5.21 -10.51 -23.51
C LEU A 209 5.84 -11.44 -22.47
N ILE A 210 7.13 -11.77 -22.64
CA ILE A 210 7.86 -12.65 -21.73
C ILE A 210 8.01 -11.96 -20.37
N PHE A 211 8.38 -10.68 -20.38
CA PHE A 211 8.45 -9.88 -19.15
C PHE A 211 7.08 -9.76 -18.47
N GLY A 212 6.03 -9.44 -19.25
CA GLY A 212 4.66 -9.29 -18.74
C GLY A 212 4.14 -10.57 -18.06
N ILE A 213 4.36 -11.73 -18.69
CA ILE A 213 4.03 -13.04 -18.10
C ILE A 213 4.87 -13.28 -16.82
N GLY A 214 6.17 -12.97 -16.86
CA GLY A 214 7.05 -13.12 -15.71
C GLY A 214 6.60 -12.29 -14.50
N ALA A 215 6.24 -11.03 -14.72
CA ALA A 215 5.67 -10.15 -13.70
C ALA A 215 4.34 -10.70 -13.18
N ALA A 216 3.40 -11.04 -14.07
CA ALA A 216 2.10 -11.60 -13.67
C ALA A 216 2.24 -12.87 -12.81
N LEU A 217 3.16 -13.77 -13.17
CA LEU A 217 3.48 -14.96 -12.40
C LEU A 217 4.11 -14.62 -11.04
N ALA A 218 5.05 -13.69 -10.99
CA ALA A 218 5.68 -13.26 -9.74
C ALA A 218 4.64 -12.76 -8.73
N GLU A 219 3.74 -11.87 -9.16
CA GLU A 219 2.68 -11.32 -8.32
C GLU A 219 1.66 -12.38 -7.90
N SER A 220 1.31 -13.28 -8.83
CA SER A 220 0.43 -14.42 -8.53
C SER A 220 1.02 -15.35 -7.47
N VAL A 221 2.31 -15.65 -7.56
CA VAL A 221 3.01 -16.49 -6.58
C VAL A 221 3.10 -15.81 -5.22
N ILE A 222 3.38 -14.49 -5.20
CA ILE A 222 3.35 -13.68 -3.97
C ILE A 222 1.97 -13.74 -3.32
N ALA A 223 0.92 -13.46 -4.08
CA ALA A 223 -0.47 -13.48 -3.62
C ALA A 223 -0.85 -14.85 -3.04
N LEU A 224 -0.62 -15.93 -3.79
CA LEU A 224 -0.97 -17.29 -3.38
C LEU A 224 -0.20 -17.74 -2.12
N ALA A 225 1.08 -17.37 -2.01
CA ALA A 225 1.88 -17.68 -0.83
C ALA A 225 1.38 -16.91 0.39
N LEU A 226 1.07 -15.61 0.26
CA LEU A 226 0.49 -14.79 1.34
C LEU A 226 -0.91 -15.27 1.76
N LEU A 227 -1.76 -15.68 0.81
CA LEU A 227 -3.10 -16.18 1.13
C LEU A 227 -3.06 -17.56 1.81
N SER A 228 -2.15 -18.44 1.36
CA SER A 228 -2.05 -19.81 1.88
C SER A 228 -1.14 -19.94 3.11
N GLY A 229 -0.23 -19.00 3.34
CA GLY A 229 0.84 -19.11 4.32
C GLY A 229 1.93 -20.13 3.97
N ARG A 230 1.98 -20.60 2.71
CA ARG A 230 2.99 -21.56 2.24
C ARG A 230 4.19 -20.82 1.63
N GLY A 231 5.39 -21.35 1.86
CA GLY A 231 6.62 -20.78 1.29
C GLY A 231 7.05 -19.43 1.88
N MET A 232 6.47 -19.01 3.02
CA MET A 232 6.67 -17.68 3.61
C MET A 232 8.14 -17.28 3.81
N ARG A 233 9.00 -18.24 4.19
CA ARG A 233 10.44 -18.01 4.35
C ARG A 233 11.12 -17.45 3.09
N TRP A 234 10.63 -17.82 1.92
CA TRP A 234 11.18 -17.40 0.63
C TRP A 234 10.38 -16.25 0.03
N ILE A 235 9.05 -16.28 0.16
CA ILE A 235 8.23 -15.25 -0.46
C ILE A 235 8.37 -13.88 0.19
N LEU A 236 8.60 -13.81 1.50
CA LEU A 236 8.72 -12.54 2.19
C LEU A 236 9.94 -11.73 1.71
N PRO A 237 11.17 -12.28 1.67
CA PRO A 237 12.30 -11.55 1.11
C PRO A 237 12.16 -11.31 -0.41
N PHE A 238 11.57 -12.26 -1.15
CA PHE A 238 11.32 -12.07 -2.59
C PHE A 238 10.36 -10.90 -2.83
N GLY A 239 9.20 -10.88 -2.18
CA GLY A 239 8.21 -9.83 -2.29
C GLY A 239 8.74 -8.47 -1.85
N PHE A 240 9.59 -8.41 -0.82
CA PHE A 240 10.31 -7.20 -0.43
C PHE A 240 11.18 -6.66 -1.58
N VAL A 241 12.06 -7.48 -2.15
CA VAL A 241 12.95 -7.07 -3.26
C VAL A 241 12.15 -6.72 -4.51
N TYR A 242 11.12 -7.51 -4.83
CA TYR A 242 10.25 -7.28 -5.97
C TYR A 242 9.50 -5.94 -5.86
N SER A 243 8.99 -5.61 -4.66
CA SER A 243 8.36 -4.32 -4.38
C SER A 243 9.32 -3.15 -4.56
N LEU A 244 10.58 -3.28 -4.12
CA LEU A 244 11.60 -2.26 -4.38
C LEU A 244 11.92 -2.13 -5.89
N GLY A 245 11.93 -3.25 -6.62
CA GLY A 245 12.08 -3.26 -8.07
C GLY A 245 11.00 -2.42 -8.76
N ILE A 246 9.73 -2.64 -8.40
CA ILE A 246 8.60 -1.84 -8.91
C ILE A 246 8.76 -0.37 -8.52
N TRP A 247 9.06 -0.10 -7.24
CA TRP A 247 9.18 1.25 -6.72
C TRP A 247 10.21 2.09 -7.48
N THR A 248 11.40 1.52 -7.71
CA THR A 248 12.47 2.23 -8.42
C THR A 248 12.22 2.39 -9.92
N THR A 249 11.34 1.57 -10.50
CA THR A 249 11.06 1.55 -11.95
C THR A 249 9.68 2.13 -12.26
N ALA A 250 8.62 1.34 -12.18
CA ALA A 250 7.26 1.74 -12.52
C ALA A 250 6.68 2.86 -11.63
N GLU A 251 7.24 3.10 -10.44
CA GLU A 251 6.88 4.27 -9.60
C GLU A 251 7.95 5.38 -9.58
N GLY A 252 9.05 5.21 -10.31
CA GLY A 252 10.08 6.24 -10.49
C GLY A 252 10.69 6.75 -9.19
N TRP A 253 10.95 5.86 -8.22
CA TRP A 253 11.51 6.14 -6.90
C TRP A 253 10.63 6.94 -5.94
N GLY A 254 9.38 7.26 -6.32
CA GLY A 254 8.53 8.17 -5.54
C GLY A 254 9.06 9.61 -5.55
N GLY A 255 8.19 10.58 -5.84
CA GLY A 255 8.53 11.99 -5.97
C GLY A 255 8.94 12.71 -4.67
N PRO A 256 8.95 14.07 -4.66
CA PRO A 256 8.58 14.97 -5.75
C PRO A 256 9.80 15.34 -6.58
N TYR A 257 9.93 14.76 -7.76
CA TYR A 257 10.99 15.15 -8.68
C TYR A 257 10.54 16.11 -9.80
N GLY A 258 9.28 16.58 -9.74
CA GLY A 258 8.67 17.59 -10.64
C GLY A 258 7.50 18.35 -9.99
N GLU A 259 6.76 19.17 -10.76
CA GLU A 259 5.71 20.09 -10.25
C GLU A 259 4.45 19.40 -9.67
N VAL A 260 4.27 18.10 -9.88
CA VAL A 260 3.13 17.32 -9.39
C VAL A 260 3.61 15.92 -9.01
N THR A 261 3.29 15.42 -7.82
CA THR A 261 3.56 14.02 -7.45
C THR A 261 2.42 13.11 -7.88
N GLY A 262 2.81 11.92 -8.36
CA GLY A 262 1.88 10.88 -8.80
C GLY A 262 0.92 10.44 -7.70
N VAL A 263 -0.33 10.24 -8.09
CA VAL A 263 -1.44 9.71 -7.26
C VAL A 263 -1.94 10.66 -6.17
N GLY A 264 -2.59 11.76 -6.56
CA GLY A 264 -3.60 12.45 -5.73
C GLY A 264 -3.18 12.89 -4.31
N GLY A 265 -1.89 12.98 -4.01
CA GLY A 265 -1.39 13.32 -2.68
C GLY A 265 -0.56 12.25 -1.98
N ASP A 266 -0.28 11.10 -2.59
CA ASP A 266 0.88 10.32 -2.19
C ASP A 266 2.12 10.79 -2.95
N VAL A 267 3.28 10.72 -2.29
CA VAL A 267 4.53 11.20 -2.86
C VAL A 267 5.48 10.04 -3.07
N LEU A 268 5.48 9.05 -2.16
CA LEU A 268 6.48 8.00 -2.14
C LEU A 268 6.11 6.78 -2.99
N GLY A 269 4.83 6.55 -3.31
CA GLY A 269 4.37 5.42 -4.12
C GLY A 269 3.83 4.25 -3.30
N THR A 270 3.08 3.36 -3.94
CA THR A 270 2.42 2.21 -3.32
C THR A 270 3.44 1.17 -2.86
N THR A 271 4.40 0.82 -3.72
CA THR A 271 5.22 -0.38 -3.53
C THR A 271 6.35 -0.23 -2.52
N ILE A 272 6.78 0.99 -2.18
CA ILE A 272 7.64 1.20 -1.01
C ILE A 272 6.92 0.87 0.32
N ILE A 273 5.60 1.05 0.36
CA ILE A 273 4.78 0.68 1.52
C ILE A 273 4.59 -0.83 1.58
N TYR A 274 4.45 -1.49 0.44
CA TYR A 274 4.50 -2.96 0.36
C TYR A 274 5.82 -3.49 0.92
N SER A 275 6.94 -2.86 0.57
CA SER A 275 8.26 -3.22 1.11
C SER A 275 8.29 -3.12 2.64
N LEU A 276 7.70 -2.07 3.21
CA LEU A 276 7.56 -1.91 4.66
C LEU A 276 6.68 -3.01 5.30
N LEU A 277 5.58 -3.39 4.65
CA LEU A 277 4.72 -4.49 5.10
C LEU A 277 5.42 -5.85 5.05
N PHE A 278 6.17 -6.13 3.99
CA PHE A 278 7.01 -7.34 3.92
C PHE A 278 8.04 -7.39 5.03
N LEU A 279 8.80 -6.30 5.26
CA LEU A 279 9.76 -6.24 6.35
C LEU A 279 9.10 -6.49 7.71
N TYR A 280 7.91 -5.92 7.92
CA TYR A 280 7.18 -6.14 9.16
C TYR A 280 6.68 -7.59 9.31
N LEU A 281 6.16 -8.19 8.24
CA LEU A 281 5.82 -9.62 8.25
C LEU A 281 7.06 -10.50 8.48
N MET A 282 8.23 -10.16 7.93
CA MET A 282 9.49 -10.87 8.21
C MET A 282 9.88 -10.81 9.69
N VAL A 283 9.72 -9.65 10.33
CA VAL A 283 9.97 -9.48 11.77
C VAL A 283 8.97 -10.28 12.61
N MET A 284 7.70 -10.29 12.22
CA MET A 284 6.67 -11.07 12.91
C MET A 284 6.76 -12.58 12.63
N PHE A 285 7.39 -12.97 11.53
CA PHE A 285 7.48 -14.36 11.11
C PHE A 285 8.39 -15.14 12.06
N ALA A 286 7.80 -15.86 13.00
CA ALA A 286 8.51 -16.84 13.81
C ALA A 286 8.37 -18.23 13.17
N PRO A 287 9.49 -18.87 12.73
CA PRO A 287 9.46 -20.24 12.21
C PRO A 287 8.94 -21.29 13.21
N ARG A 288 8.82 -20.90 14.50
CA ARG A 288 8.50 -21.78 15.63
C ARG A 288 7.02 -22.19 15.69
N PHE A 289 6.10 -21.45 15.05
CA PHE A 289 4.67 -21.82 15.04
C PHE A 289 4.36 -23.05 14.17
N ALA A 290 5.28 -23.46 13.30
CA ALA A 290 5.16 -24.68 12.51
C ALA A 290 5.47 -25.97 13.31
N ARG A 291 5.87 -25.89 14.59
CA ARG A 291 6.26 -27.04 15.43
C ARG A 291 5.38 -27.27 16.68
N MET A 292 4.15 -26.76 16.74
CA MET A 292 3.21 -27.08 17.83
C MET A 292 2.02 -28.00 17.45
N PRO A 293 2.22 -29.18 16.81
CA PRO A 293 1.18 -30.22 16.85
C PRO A 293 1.19 -31.15 18.08
N TYR A 294 2.22 -31.14 18.94
CA TYR A 294 2.48 -32.30 19.84
C TYR A 294 2.38 -32.10 21.37
N LEU A 295 1.94 -30.95 21.89
CA LEU A 295 1.92 -30.73 23.36
C LEU A 295 0.53 -30.53 23.98
N VAL A 296 -0.55 -30.91 23.30
CA VAL A 296 -1.93 -30.80 23.83
C VAL A 296 -2.45 -32.08 24.51
N HIS A 297 -1.63 -33.15 24.62
CA HIS A 297 -2.07 -34.43 25.20
C HIS A 297 -1.46 -34.83 26.54
N ALA A 298 -0.77 -33.94 27.24
CA ALA A 298 -0.30 -34.20 28.59
C ALA A 298 -1.03 -33.33 29.64
N ARG A 299 -2.35 -33.52 29.81
CA ARG A 299 -2.98 -33.22 31.11
C ARG A 299 -2.93 -34.48 31.96
N PRO A 300 -2.28 -34.49 33.14
CA PRO A 300 -2.43 -35.58 34.08
C PRO A 300 -3.87 -35.60 34.60
N LYS A 301 -4.51 -36.77 34.59
CA LYS A 301 -5.81 -36.98 35.25
C LYS A 301 -5.63 -36.75 36.76
N PRO A 302 -6.49 -35.97 37.42
CA PRO A 302 -6.50 -35.91 38.88
C PRO A 302 -6.85 -37.29 39.44
N ARG A 303 -6.09 -37.74 40.43
CA ARG A 303 -6.38 -38.91 41.26
C ARG A 303 -7.37 -38.54 42.35
#